data_AF-A0A9D5DD53-F1
#
_entry.id   AF-A0A9D5DD53-F1
#
_cell.length_a   1.000
_cell.length_b   1.000
_cell.length_c   1.000
_cell.angle_alpha   90.00
_cell.angle_beta   90.00
_cell.angle_gamma   90.00
#
_symmetry.space_group_name_H-M   'P 1'
#
loop_
_entity.id
_entity.type
_entity.pdbx_description
1 polymer ?
#
loop_
_entity_poly.entity_id
_entity_poly.type
_entity_poly.pdbx_seq_one_letter_code
_entity_poly.pdbx_strand_id
1 'polypeptide(L)'
;MELPLHLLPLSLLCLLVLVLQHHTSTAVLLLSDVQGKPRGEDQLDLGRPRKRILHPSSGLCVLRKHLNEPLELGPCEKSDAWNYTPQKFLQVQGTYFCLQAVGQGKPVKLSIICNPSDSSWQVVVSSSSSNPKKTHLATKLTDGTTVCLDIDSDNTIISNPCKDVQCAQASDFDSQWFSIVSNQRGSVQIE
;
A
#
# COMPACT_ATOMS: atom_id res chain seq x y z
N MET A 1 47.70 -40.24 30.97
CA MET A 1 47.54 -38.83 31.38
C MET A 1 47.35 -38.05 30.11
N GLU A 2 46.08 -37.92 29.74
CA GLU A 2 45.61 -37.25 28.52
C GLU A 2 45.70 -35.73 28.74
N LEU A 3 46.25 -35.00 27.78
CA LEU A 3 46.31 -33.54 27.78
C LEU A 3 45.05 -32.99 27.09
N PRO A 4 44.30 -32.03 27.66
CA PRO A 4 43.13 -31.47 27.01
C PRO A 4 43.51 -30.41 25.96
N LEU A 5 43.11 -30.65 24.70
CA LEU A 5 43.08 -29.62 23.65
C LEU A 5 41.97 -28.61 23.99
N HIS A 6 42.33 -27.51 24.63
CA HIS A 6 41.57 -26.28 24.52
C HIS A 6 41.98 -25.51 23.25
N LEU A 7 41.00 -24.85 22.63
CA LEU A 7 41.14 -23.63 21.81
C LEU A 7 41.71 -23.79 20.39
N LEU A 8 40.82 -24.07 19.44
CA LEU A 8 40.98 -23.60 18.06
C LEU A 8 39.90 -22.56 17.74
N PRO A 9 40.24 -21.41 17.13
CA PRO A 9 39.30 -20.33 16.85
C PRO A 9 38.31 -20.69 15.73
N LEU A 10 37.03 -20.36 15.94
CA LEU A 10 35.90 -20.58 15.00
C LEU A 10 36.11 -20.00 13.59
N SER A 11 37.08 -19.10 13.39
CA SER A 11 37.41 -18.53 12.07
C SER A 11 38.08 -19.54 11.13
N LEU A 12 38.77 -20.57 11.64
CA LEU A 12 39.43 -21.57 10.79
C LEU A 12 38.47 -22.69 10.32
N LEU A 13 37.34 -22.89 11.02
CA LEU A 13 36.26 -23.78 10.58
C LEU A 13 35.49 -23.21 9.38
N CYS A 14 35.46 -21.88 9.22
CA CYS A 14 34.77 -21.23 8.12
C CYS A 14 35.47 -21.44 6.76
N LEU A 15 36.80 -21.58 6.76
CA LEU A 15 37.59 -21.79 5.54
C LEU A 15 37.59 -23.23 5.02
N LEU A 16 37.32 -24.23 5.88
CA LEU A 16 37.26 -25.64 5.46
C LEU A 16 35.93 -26.00 4.76
N VAL A 17 34.84 -25.27 5.02
CA VAL A 17 33.53 -25.52 4.39
C VAL A 17 33.46 -24.97 2.96
N LEU A 18 34.19 -23.88 2.66
CA LEU A 18 34.18 -23.25 1.32
C LEU A 18 34.94 -24.06 0.24
N VAL A 19 35.88 -24.92 0.63
CA VAL A 19 36.67 -25.72 -0.34
C VAL A 19 35.96 -27.02 -0.76
N LEU A 20 34.89 -27.44 -0.04
CA LEU A 20 34.19 -28.71 -0.29
C LEU A 20 32.88 -28.61 -1.11
N GLN A 21 32.56 -27.45 -1.70
CA GLN A 21 31.33 -27.28 -2.52
C GLN A 21 31.59 -27.14 -4.03
N HIS A 22 32.85 -27.20 -4.48
CA HIS A 22 33.16 -27.26 -5.90
C HIS A 22 33.34 -28.71 -6.33
N HIS A 23 32.26 -29.42 -6.70
CA HIS A 23 32.31 -30.40 -7.79
C HIS A 23 30.93 -30.98 -8.17
N THR A 24 30.73 -31.10 -9.50
CA THR A 24 29.68 -31.84 -10.25
C THR A 24 28.33 -31.14 -10.47
N SER A 25 28.25 -30.38 -11.57
CA SER A 25 26.99 -30.07 -12.25
C SER A 25 26.90 -30.92 -13.52
N THR A 26 26.17 -32.03 -13.45
CA THR A 26 25.77 -32.85 -14.60
C THR A 26 24.37 -32.43 -15.03
N ALA A 27 24.27 -31.86 -16.23
CA ALA A 27 22.98 -31.53 -16.84
C ALA A 27 22.31 -32.82 -17.33
N VAL A 28 21.14 -33.15 -16.79
CA VAL A 28 20.26 -34.21 -17.30
C VAL A 28 19.07 -33.55 -18.00
N LEU A 29 18.95 -33.75 -19.31
CA LEU A 29 17.80 -33.30 -20.09
C LEU A 29 16.62 -34.26 -19.84
N LEU A 30 15.54 -33.73 -19.26
CA LEU A 30 14.25 -34.41 -19.24
C LEU A 30 13.33 -33.78 -20.29
N LEU A 31 13.07 -34.54 -21.36
CA LEU A 31 11.94 -34.31 -22.25
C LEU A 31 10.71 -34.96 -21.62
N SER A 32 9.64 -34.19 -21.45
CA SER A 32 8.31 -34.75 -21.25
C SER A 32 7.25 -33.83 -21.83
N ASP A 33 6.25 -34.53 -22.36
CA ASP A 33 5.30 -34.15 -23.39
C ASP A 33 4.14 -33.27 -22.89
N VAL A 34 3.38 -32.79 -23.86
CA VAL A 34 2.26 -31.85 -23.83
C VAL A 34 1.22 -32.10 -22.74
N GLN A 35 0.90 -31.04 -21.97
CA GLN A 35 -0.48 -30.81 -21.55
C GLN A 35 -0.78 -29.30 -21.54
N GLY A 36 -1.48 -28.86 -22.60
CA GLY A 36 -1.92 -27.49 -22.76
C GLY A 36 -2.82 -27.07 -21.60
N LYS A 37 -2.34 -26.14 -20.78
CA LYS A 37 -3.18 -25.39 -19.85
C LYS A 37 -4.14 -24.53 -20.68
N PRO A 38 -5.47 -24.60 -20.48
CA PRO A 38 -6.36 -23.65 -21.13
C PRO A 38 -5.95 -22.25 -20.66
N ARG A 39 -5.51 -21.43 -21.62
CA ARG A 39 -5.35 -19.99 -21.43
C ARG A 39 -6.73 -19.47 -21.06
N GLY A 40 -6.98 -19.28 -19.77
CA GLY A 40 -7.96 -18.29 -19.37
C GLY A 40 -7.56 -16.99 -20.06
N GLU A 41 -8.52 -16.31 -20.66
CA GLU A 41 -8.35 -14.98 -21.23
C GLU A 41 -7.60 -14.09 -20.23
N ASP A 42 -6.29 -14.02 -20.37
CA ASP A 42 -5.48 -12.97 -19.80
C ASP A 42 -5.79 -11.77 -20.68
N GLN A 43 -6.94 -11.16 -20.41
CA GLN A 43 -7.28 -9.88 -20.98
C GLN A 43 -6.26 -8.90 -20.41
N LEU A 44 -5.17 -8.76 -21.16
CA LEU A 44 -4.21 -7.69 -21.03
C LEU A 44 -5.00 -6.40 -21.19
N ASP A 45 -5.54 -5.91 -20.07
CA ASP A 45 -5.94 -4.54 -19.93
C ASP A 45 -4.64 -3.75 -20.08
N LEU A 46 -4.30 -3.44 -21.33
CA LEU A 46 -3.43 -2.33 -21.75
C LEU A 46 -4.09 -0.99 -21.35
N GLY A 47 -4.77 -1.00 -20.22
CA GLY A 47 -5.64 0.00 -19.68
C GLY A 47 -4.81 1.03 -18.97
N ARG A 48 -5.29 2.26 -19.05
CA ARG A 48 -4.69 3.43 -18.42
C ARG A 48 -4.24 3.10 -16.98
N PRO A 49 -3.12 3.70 -16.52
CA PRO A 49 -2.66 3.54 -15.16
C PRO A 49 -3.81 3.79 -14.17
N ARG A 50 -4.24 2.73 -13.47
CA ARG A 50 -5.28 2.83 -12.45
C ARG A 50 -4.64 3.36 -11.17
N LYS A 51 -5.14 4.49 -10.65
CA LYS A 51 -4.69 5.00 -9.36
C LYS A 51 -5.42 4.29 -8.23
N ARG A 52 -4.73 4.12 -7.10
CA ARG A 52 -5.28 3.56 -5.86
C ARG A 52 -4.84 4.39 -4.67
N ILE A 53 -5.61 4.33 -3.59
CA ILE A 53 -5.26 4.93 -2.30
C ILE A 53 -4.63 3.84 -1.44
N LEU A 54 -3.31 3.87 -1.31
CA LEU A 54 -2.50 2.90 -0.57
C LEU A 54 -2.30 3.36 0.87
N HIS A 55 -2.45 2.46 1.83
CA HIS A 55 -2.06 2.62 3.23
C HIS A 55 -0.68 1.97 3.46
N PRO A 56 0.43 2.76 3.46
CA PRO A 56 1.78 2.22 3.30
C PRO A 56 2.23 1.26 4.39
N SER A 57 1.83 1.50 5.65
CA SER A 57 2.23 0.67 6.79
C SER A 57 1.66 -0.75 6.73
N SER A 58 0.49 -0.91 6.10
CA SER A 58 -0.16 -2.22 5.91
C SER A 58 0.10 -2.85 4.53
N GLY A 59 0.49 -2.06 3.54
CA GLY A 59 0.53 -2.49 2.13
C GLY A 59 -0.84 -2.70 1.47
N LEU A 60 -1.95 -2.42 2.18
CA LEU A 60 -3.32 -2.56 1.69
C LEU A 60 -3.83 -1.26 1.07
N CYS A 61 -4.90 -1.35 0.27
CA CYS A 61 -5.54 -0.21 -0.37
C CYS A 61 -6.97 -0.01 0.12
N VAL A 62 -7.48 1.22 0.00
CA VAL A 62 -8.90 1.55 0.26
C VAL A 62 -9.79 0.74 -0.69
N LEU A 63 -10.64 -0.09 -0.11
CA LEU A 63 -11.51 -1.04 -0.77
C LEU A 63 -12.96 -0.76 -0.40
N ARG A 64 -13.84 -0.86 -1.41
CA ARG A 64 -15.28 -0.96 -1.23
C ARG A 64 -15.70 -2.40 -1.46
N LYS A 65 -16.12 -3.09 -0.40
CA LYS A 65 -16.71 -4.44 -0.52
C LYS A 65 -18.11 -4.38 -1.11
N HIS A 66 -18.95 -3.53 -0.53
CA HIS A 66 -20.36 -3.35 -0.91
C HIS A 66 -20.74 -1.86 -0.93
N LEU A 67 -21.78 -1.49 -1.69
CA LEU A 67 -22.19 -0.09 -1.86
C LEU A 67 -22.61 0.61 -0.56
N ASN A 68 -23.19 -0.13 0.38
CA ASN A 68 -23.77 0.41 1.62
C ASN A 68 -22.92 0.13 2.86
N GLU A 69 -21.76 -0.51 2.67
CA GLU A 69 -20.84 -0.80 3.76
C GLU A 69 -19.74 0.26 3.85
N PRO A 70 -19.15 0.46 5.04
CA PRO A 70 -17.96 1.28 5.19
C PRO A 70 -16.85 0.86 4.22
N LEU A 71 -16.05 1.83 3.80
CA LEU A 71 -14.78 1.53 3.14
C LEU A 71 -13.84 0.90 4.16
N GLU A 72 -12.98 -0.01 3.72
CA GLU A 72 -12.00 -0.69 4.56
C GLU A 72 -10.67 -0.84 3.81
N LEU A 73 -9.63 -1.29 4.50
CA LEU A 73 -8.42 -1.75 3.82
C LEU A 73 -8.57 -3.18 3.31
N GLY A 74 -8.10 -3.40 2.08
CA GLY A 74 -8.03 -4.73 1.49
C GLY A 74 -6.98 -4.85 0.38
N PRO A 75 -6.89 -6.02 -0.29
CA PRO A 75 -5.94 -6.24 -1.37
C PRO A 75 -6.06 -5.20 -2.49
N CYS A 76 -4.94 -4.62 -2.90
CA CYS A 76 -4.90 -3.54 -3.88
C CYS A 76 -5.42 -3.93 -5.27
N GLU A 77 -5.38 -5.20 -5.63
CA GLU A 77 -5.92 -5.72 -6.89
C GLU A 77 -7.44 -5.67 -6.94
N LYS A 78 -8.10 -5.66 -5.76
CA LYS A 78 -9.55 -5.58 -5.61
C LYS A 78 -10.05 -4.15 -5.39
N SER A 79 -9.15 -3.21 -5.13
CA SER A 79 -9.47 -1.79 -4.92
C SER A 79 -10.13 -1.18 -6.15
N ASP A 80 -11.10 -0.31 -5.92
CA ASP A 80 -11.60 0.62 -6.94
C ASP A 80 -10.43 1.44 -7.53
N ALA A 81 -10.57 1.84 -8.80
CA ALA A 81 -9.68 2.83 -9.40
C ALA A 81 -10.14 4.23 -9.00
N TRP A 82 -9.20 5.09 -8.61
CA TRP A 82 -9.48 6.43 -8.09
C TRP A 82 -9.01 7.53 -9.05
N ASN A 83 -9.69 8.66 -9.02
CA ASN A 83 -9.29 9.90 -9.65
C ASN A 83 -9.14 10.98 -8.57
N TYR A 84 -8.09 11.79 -8.69
CA TYR A 84 -7.90 12.98 -7.86
C TYR A 84 -8.10 14.20 -8.74
N THR A 85 -9.20 14.93 -8.53
CA THR A 85 -9.60 16.04 -9.41
C THR A 85 -8.88 17.34 -9.06
N PRO A 86 -8.89 18.38 -9.94
CA PRO A 86 -8.38 19.70 -9.60
C PRO A 86 -9.07 20.34 -8.37
N GLN A 87 -10.33 20.02 -8.13
CA GLN A 87 -11.10 20.42 -6.95
C GLN A 87 -10.75 19.61 -5.69
N LYS A 88 -9.76 18.71 -5.80
CA LYS A 88 -9.26 17.82 -4.75
C LYS A 88 -10.27 16.78 -4.29
N PHE A 89 -11.17 16.36 -5.18
CA PHE A 89 -12.07 15.26 -4.89
C PHE A 89 -11.38 13.93 -5.20
N LEU A 90 -11.51 12.98 -4.27
CA LEU A 90 -11.15 11.59 -4.48
C LEU A 90 -12.38 10.86 -5.02
N GLN A 91 -12.42 10.66 -6.33
CA GLN A 91 -13.55 10.07 -7.05
C GLN A 91 -13.27 8.63 -7.46
N VAL A 92 -14.27 7.76 -7.36
CA VAL A 92 -14.19 6.41 -7.93
C VAL A 92 -14.35 6.53 -9.44
N GLN A 93 -13.32 6.11 -10.18
CA GLN A 93 -13.23 6.25 -11.63
C GLN A 93 -14.39 5.53 -12.33
N GLY A 94 -15.03 6.22 -13.29
CA GLY A 94 -16.20 5.69 -14.00
C GLY A 94 -17.52 5.83 -13.25
N THR A 95 -17.52 6.49 -12.09
CA THR A 95 -18.72 6.78 -11.30
C THR A 95 -18.78 8.25 -10.89
N TYR A 96 -19.87 8.66 -10.25
CA TYR A 96 -20.01 9.98 -9.63
C TYR A 96 -19.63 9.99 -8.14
N PHE A 97 -19.22 8.84 -7.60
CA PHE A 97 -18.92 8.73 -6.18
C PHE A 97 -17.62 9.43 -5.81
N CYS A 98 -17.66 10.25 -4.77
CA CYS A 98 -16.49 10.84 -4.13
C CYS A 98 -16.44 10.49 -2.64
N LEU A 99 -15.22 10.51 -2.10
CA LEU A 99 -14.97 10.32 -0.68
C LEU A 99 -15.45 11.55 0.12
N GLN A 100 -16.27 11.31 1.13
CA GLN A 100 -16.84 12.33 2.00
C GLN A 100 -16.53 12.03 3.47
N ALA A 101 -16.05 13.03 4.20
CA ALA A 101 -15.97 12.99 5.65
C ALA A 101 -17.30 13.44 6.26
N VAL A 102 -17.87 12.65 7.16
CA VAL A 102 -19.18 12.95 7.78
C VAL A 102 -19.08 13.35 9.25
N GLY A 103 -17.92 13.13 9.88
CA GLY A 103 -17.70 13.47 11.28
C GLY A 103 -16.43 12.85 11.83
N GLN A 104 -15.98 13.36 12.97
CA GLN A 104 -14.83 12.81 13.68
C GLN A 104 -15.13 11.42 14.26
N GLY A 105 -14.19 10.48 14.11
CA GLY A 105 -14.32 9.08 14.51
C GLY A 105 -15.42 8.32 13.77
N LYS A 106 -15.90 8.85 12.64
CA LYS A 106 -16.95 8.21 11.83
C LYS A 106 -16.37 7.62 10.55
N PRO A 107 -16.96 6.52 10.04
CA PRO A 107 -16.64 6.00 8.72
C PRO A 107 -16.81 7.08 7.66
N VAL A 108 -15.80 7.21 6.80
CA VAL A 108 -15.95 8.00 5.58
C VAL A 108 -16.89 7.29 4.62
N LYS A 109 -17.58 8.05 3.78
CA LYS A 109 -18.60 7.52 2.87
C LYS A 109 -18.28 7.85 1.43
N LEU A 110 -18.89 7.10 0.52
CA LEU A 110 -19.02 7.51 -0.86
C LEU A 110 -20.34 8.28 -1.03
N SER A 111 -20.24 9.50 -1.56
CA SER A 111 -21.39 10.36 -1.88
C SER A 111 -21.41 10.68 -3.37
N ILE A 112 -22.60 10.89 -3.91
CA ILE A 112 -22.80 11.43 -5.27
C ILE A 112 -22.66 12.97 -5.25
N ILE A 113 -22.99 13.60 -4.12
CA ILE A 113 -22.91 15.04 -3.93
C ILE A 113 -21.56 15.36 -3.29
N CYS A 114 -20.61 15.82 -4.11
CA CYS A 114 -19.26 16.20 -3.67
C CYS A 114 -19.25 17.67 -3.25
N ASN A 115 -19.43 17.94 -1.97
CA ASN A 115 -19.37 19.30 -1.45
C ASN A 115 -17.91 19.67 -1.12
N PRO A 116 -17.38 20.81 -1.60
CA PRO A 116 -16.03 21.25 -1.25
C PRO A 116 -15.76 21.35 0.25
N SER A 117 -16.80 21.56 1.08
CA SER A 117 -16.65 21.67 2.53
C SER A 117 -16.28 20.36 3.23
N ASP A 118 -16.65 19.20 2.68
CA ASP A 118 -16.51 17.88 3.33
C ASP A 118 -15.96 16.76 2.43
N SER A 119 -15.76 17.05 1.14
CA SER A 119 -15.31 16.09 0.13
C SER A 119 -14.02 16.53 -0.56
N SER A 120 -13.46 17.69 -0.19
CA SER A 120 -12.18 18.20 -0.73
C SER A 120 -11.00 17.74 0.14
N TRP A 121 -10.22 16.78 -0.35
CA TRP A 121 -9.13 16.13 0.38
C TRP A 121 -7.77 16.67 -0.05
N GLN A 122 -7.12 17.43 0.82
CA GLN A 122 -5.77 17.95 0.61
C GLN A 122 -4.73 16.86 0.88
N VAL A 123 -3.82 16.66 -0.08
CA VAL A 123 -2.61 15.86 0.13
C VAL A 123 -1.60 16.71 0.87
N VAL A 124 -1.33 16.38 2.13
CA VAL A 124 -0.34 17.06 2.96
C VAL A 124 0.89 16.17 3.06
N VAL A 125 2.04 16.69 2.66
CA VAL A 125 3.31 15.97 2.63
C VAL A 125 4.12 16.31 3.88
N SER A 126 4.56 15.29 4.62
CA SER A 126 5.50 15.48 5.72
C SER A 126 6.93 15.60 5.18
N SER A 127 7.60 16.69 5.52
CA SER A 127 8.99 16.96 5.16
C SER A 127 9.94 16.33 6.20
N SER A 128 10.15 15.01 6.14
CA SER A 128 11.21 14.36 6.90
C SER A 128 12.34 13.94 5.98
N SER A 129 13.55 14.45 6.24
CA SER A 129 14.75 14.31 5.40
C SER A 129 15.36 12.90 5.37
N SER A 130 14.83 11.95 6.15
CA SER A 130 15.44 10.64 6.38
C SER A 130 14.53 9.45 6.06
N ASN A 131 13.35 9.67 5.46
CA ASN A 131 12.35 8.62 5.22
C ASN A 131 11.63 8.81 3.87
N PRO A 132 10.95 7.77 3.33
CA PRO A 132 10.03 7.95 2.20
C PRO A 132 9.02 9.07 2.53
N LYS A 133 8.71 9.91 1.53
CA LYS A 133 7.74 11.01 1.68
C LYS A 133 6.42 10.45 2.21
N LYS A 134 6.10 10.72 3.47
CA LYS A 134 4.84 10.32 4.08
C LYS A 134 3.79 11.39 3.77
N THR A 135 2.61 10.97 3.33
CA THR A 135 1.50 11.88 2.98
C THR A 135 0.24 11.50 3.73
N HIS A 136 -0.49 12.49 4.26
CA HIS A 136 -1.83 12.29 4.81
C HIS A 136 -2.86 13.04 3.96
N LEU A 137 -4.09 12.56 3.99
CA LEU A 137 -5.24 13.13 3.28
C LEU A 137 -6.10 13.88 4.29
N ALA A 138 -6.11 15.20 4.24
CA ALA A 138 -6.84 16.05 5.17
C ALA A 138 -8.05 16.72 4.51
N THR A 139 -9.18 16.81 5.20
CA THR A 139 -10.34 17.58 4.76
C THR A 139 -10.93 18.36 5.93
N LYS A 140 -11.95 19.18 5.65
CA LYS A 140 -12.72 19.85 6.68
C LYS A 140 -14.05 19.11 6.86
N LEU A 141 -14.65 19.26 8.04
CA LEU A 141 -16.04 18.95 8.26
C LEU A 141 -16.89 20.21 8.01
N THR A 142 -18.21 20.05 7.96
CA THR A 142 -19.15 21.18 7.78
C THR A 142 -19.01 22.25 8.87
N ASP A 143 -18.62 21.86 10.08
CA ASP A 143 -18.36 22.77 11.21
C ASP A 143 -16.99 23.48 11.14
N GLY A 144 -16.19 23.19 10.11
CA GLY A 144 -14.86 23.77 9.90
C GLY A 144 -13.71 22.98 10.53
N THR A 145 -14.00 21.93 11.32
CA THR A 145 -12.98 21.07 11.94
C THR A 145 -12.15 20.35 10.89
N THR A 146 -10.83 20.40 11.00
CA THR A 146 -9.92 19.65 10.11
C THR A 146 -9.78 18.21 10.60
N VAL A 147 -10.00 17.26 9.70
CA VAL A 147 -9.83 15.82 9.95
C VAL A 147 -8.93 15.20 8.89
N CYS A 148 -8.26 14.12 9.24
CA CYS A 148 -7.43 13.31 8.37
C CYS A 148 -8.07 11.94 8.15
N LEU A 149 -7.82 11.38 6.97
CA LEU A 149 -8.14 9.97 6.69
C LEU A 149 -7.32 9.09 7.62
N ASP A 150 -7.96 8.11 8.23
CA ASP A 150 -7.40 7.24 9.26
C ASP A 150 -8.01 5.84 9.12
N ILE A 151 -7.45 4.88 9.84
CA ILE A 151 -8.04 3.56 10.03
C ILE A 151 -8.32 3.30 11.50
N ASP A 152 -9.42 2.58 11.78
CA ASP A 152 -9.66 2.03 13.12
C ASP A 152 -9.03 0.64 13.29
N SER A 153 -9.27 0.03 14.45
CA SER A 153 -8.76 -1.31 14.79
C SER A 153 -9.29 -2.42 13.88
N ASP A 154 -10.41 -2.20 13.20
CA ASP A 154 -11.04 -3.16 12.30
C ASP A 154 -10.63 -2.92 10.84
N ASN A 155 -9.66 -2.02 10.60
CA ASN A 155 -9.23 -1.53 9.29
C ASN A 155 -10.32 -0.81 8.49
N THR A 156 -11.36 -0.32 9.16
CA THR A 156 -12.37 0.54 8.54
C THR A 156 -11.76 1.91 8.30
N ILE A 157 -12.03 2.49 7.13
CA ILE A 157 -11.59 3.85 6.82
C ILE A 157 -12.50 4.84 7.54
N ILE A 158 -11.90 5.64 8.40
CA ILE A 158 -12.57 6.65 9.23
C ILE A 158 -11.92 8.03 9.05
N SER A 159 -12.55 9.07 9.57
CA SER A 159 -11.95 10.41 9.67
C SER A 159 -11.73 10.82 11.12
N ASN A 160 -10.49 11.13 11.48
CA ASN A 160 -10.08 11.50 12.84
C ASN A 160 -9.34 12.85 12.85
N PRO A 161 -9.10 13.47 14.01
CA PRO A 161 -8.20 14.61 14.08
C PRO A 161 -6.84 14.23 13.51
N CYS A 162 -6.25 15.15 12.75
CA CYS A 162 -4.93 14.95 12.18
C CYS A 162 -3.89 14.79 13.29
N LYS A 163 -3.04 13.77 13.19
CA LYS A 163 -1.95 13.53 14.13
C LYS A 163 -0.76 14.41 13.77
N ASP A 164 -0.36 15.31 14.67
CA ASP A 164 0.77 16.21 14.47
C ASP A 164 2.12 15.53 14.78
N VAL A 165 3.03 15.57 13.80
CA VAL A 165 4.36 14.92 13.82
C VAL A 165 5.23 15.36 15.01
N GLN A 166 4.92 16.50 15.65
CA GLN A 166 5.77 17.08 16.70
C GLN A 166 5.64 16.42 18.09
N CYS A 167 4.61 15.60 18.37
CA CYS A 167 4.36 15.12 19.75
C CYS A 167 3.95 13.65 19.91
N ALA A 168 3.88 12.84 18.85
CA ALA A 168 3.52 11.41 19.00
C ALA A 168 4.73 10.47 18.83
N GLN A 169 4.63 9.28 19.43
CA GLN A 169 5.55 8.19 19.17
C GLN A 169 5.39 7.74 17.71
N ALA A 170 6.50 7.36 17.05
CA ALA A 170 6.54 7.10 15.61
C ALA A 170 5.48 6.10 15.11
N SER A 171 5.06 5.14 15.95
CA SER A 171 4.06 4.11 15.65
C SER A 171 2.62 4.61 15.54
N ASP A 172 2.26 5.70 16.23
CA ASP A 172 0.87 6.18 16.27
C ASP A 172 0.48 6.97 15.02
N PHE A 173 1.45 7.46 14.25
CA PHE A 173 1.20 8.19 13.02
C PHE A 173 0.79 7.28 11.86
N ASP A 174 1.12 5.99 11.96
CA ASP A 174 1.15 5.13 10.78
C ASP A 174 -0.21 4.74 10.23
N SER A 175 -1.28 4.94 11.02
CA SER A 175 -2.67 4.73 10.61
C SER A 175 -3.24 5.83 9.70
N GLN A 176 -2.64 7.03 9.72
CA GLN A 176 -3.13 8.20 8.96
C GLN A 176 -2.36 8.48 7.67
N TRP A 177 -1.34 7.67 7.36
CA TRP A 177 -0.59 7.85 6.12
C TRP A 177 -1.29 7.14 4.97
N PHE A 178 -1.59 7.91 3.93
CA PHE A 178 -2.19 7.41 2.70
C PHE A 178 -1.52 8.04 1.48
N SER A 179 -1.24 7.23 0.48
CA SER A 179 -0.58 7.63 -0.75
C SER A 179 -1.45 7.29 -1.95
N ILE A 180 -1.62 8.25 -2.87
CA ILE A 180 -2.29 8.00 -4.15
C ILE A 180 -1.22 7.48 -5.12
N VAL A 181 -1.24 6.18 -5.40
CA VAL A 181 -0.25 5.48 -6.23
C VAL A 181 -0.86 5.08 -7.58
N SER A 182 -0.05 5.04 -8.64
CA SER A 182 -0.48 4.56 -9.97
C SER A 182 0.19 3.24 -10.29
N ASN A 183 -0.54 2.28 -10.84
CA ASN A 183 0.08 1.10 -11.45
C ASN A 183 0.81 1.52 -12.75
N GLN A 184 2.13 1.63 -12.71
CA GLN A 184 2.93 1.53 -13.93
C GLN A 184 3.22 0.05 -14.15
N ARG A 185 2.43 -0.65 -14.99
CA ARG A 185 2.86 -1.93 -15.53
C ARG A 185 3.63 -1.64 -16.83
N GLY A 186 4.94 -1.89 -16.82
CA GLY A 186 5.78 -2.04 -18.00
C GLY A 186 6.31 -0.75 -18.63
N SER A 187 7.44 -0.25 -18.11
CA SER A 187 8.44 0.30 -19.04
C SER A 187 8.90 -0.87 -19.91
N VAL A 188 8.46 -0.89 -21.18
CA VAL A 188 9.16 -1.66 -22.20
C VAL A 188 10.57 -1.09 -22.24
N GLN A 189 11.55 -1.83 -21.70
CA GLN A 189 12.93 -1.59 -22.11
C GLN A 189 13.03 -2.15 -23.52
N ILE A 190 12.97 -1.23 -24.49
CA ILE A 190 13.47 -1.52 -25.83
C ILE A 190 14.98 -1.40 -25.70
N GLU A 191 15.65 -2.54 -25.78
CA GLU A 191 17.10 -2.65 -26.07
C GLU A 191 17.40 -2.06 -27.45
#